data_AF-A0A929U9S2-F1
#
_entry.id   AF-A0A929U9S2-F1
#
_cell.length_a   1.000
_cell.length_b   1.000
_cell.length_c   1.000
_cell.angle_alpha   90.00
_cell.angle_beta   90.00
_cell.angle_gamma   90.00
#
_symmetry.space_group_name_H-M   'P 1'
#
loop_
_entity.id
_entity.type
_entity.pdbx_description
1 polymer ?
#
loop_
_entity_poly.entity_id
_entity_poly.type
_entity_poly.pdbx_seq_one_letter_code
_entity_poly.pdbx_strand_id
1 'polypeptide(L)'
;MKEKKRFWLILLLLLETAFILYRVIPAYRHSEEYHFTMDDYRIFVGGEEKQQGAYVDDSVDGISRKVVSPDFTMQRGVYAVHVTYQTNNQPGTGQIGCYTEVLSNIYTPLFHAGRARMIESLGSDSYRVTTDRQVQAHLEAVLEDHFDAYLLLKDVSIVYLNGTSAARLFLRLFAVFFGIDLVLFLYLFDREKASAFLKAHAFVVVVFSAALFIAQMPLMTGGIPEGLDTDFHAVRIWGIAQSLRDGYFPAKVQSGLQNGYGYATGIFYGDVFLYFPALLYLGGLTIAEVYSIFVFGMNLLTLFIAYYSFNRIGKNRREAAVAAAIFEVSLYRLVTLYTRGAVGEWSAVAFYPLILLGVYEIYTEEEQKKKGWLFLAIGMSGVMASHV
;
A
#
# COMPACT_ATOMS: atom_id res chain seq x y z
N MET A 1 -22.82 -15.94 -35.26
CA MET A 1 -23.03 -15.58 -33.82
C MET A 1 -21.74 -15.21 -33.09
N LYS A 2 -20.63 -15.96 -33.23
CA LYS A 2 -19.33 -15.63 -32.58
C LYS A 2 -18.71 -14.31 -33.07
N GLU A 3 -18.77 -14.02 -34.37
CA GLU A 3 -18.25 -12.76 -34.92
C GLU A 3 -19.01 -11.53 -34.41
N LYS A 4 -20.35 -11.61 -34.32
CA LYS A 4 -21.18 -10.55 -33.74
C LYS A 4 -20.82 -10.27 -32.27
N LYS A 5 -20.58 -11.32 -31.47
CA LYS A 5 -20.11 -11.17 -30.07
C LYS A 5 -18.73 -10.50 -29.99
N ARG A 6 -17.79 -10.88 -30.88
CA ARG A 6 -16.44 -10.28 -30.94
C ARG A 6 -16.51 -8.80 -31.30
N PHE A 7 -17.34 -8.43 -32.27
CA PHE A 7 -17.55 -7.03 -32.64
C PHE A 7 -18.01 -6.18 -31.45
N TRP A 8 -19.02 -6.63 -30.69
CA TRP A 8 -19.50 -5.89 -29.52
C TRP A 8 -18.48 -5.80 -28.40
N LEU A 9 -17.66 -6.84 -28.19
CA LEU A 9 -16.61 -6.81 -27.16
C LEU A 9 -15.48 -5.85 -27.55
N ILE A 10 -15.08 -5.83 -28.83
CA ILE A 10 -14.11 -4.84 -29.33
C ILE A 10 -14.68 -3.42 -29.19
N LEU A 11 -15.96 -3.21 -29.53
CA LEU A 11 -16.61 -1.92 -29.36
C LEU A 11 -16.65 -1.48 -27.89
N LEU A 12 -16.94 -2.40 -26.97
CA LEU A 12 -16.91 -2.14 -25.52
C LEU A 12 -15.51 -1.69 -25.08
N LEU A 13 -14.47 -2.45 -25.41
CA LEU A 13 -13.07 -2.12 -25.07
C LEU A 13 -12.66 -0.75 -25.63
N LEU A 14 -13.11 -0.40 -26.83
CA LEU A 14 -12.87 0.92 -27.42
C LEU A 14 -13.60 2.03 -26.64
N LEU A 15 -14.85 1.82 -26.24
CA LEU A 15 -15.62 2.76 -25.43
C LEU A 15 -15.01 2.94 -24.04
N GLU A 16 -14.55 1.88 -23.41
CA GLU A 16 -13.88 1.92 -22.11
C GLU A 16 -12.53 2.63 -22.22
N THR A 17 -11.74 2.33 -23.26
CA THR A 17 -10.49 3.06 -23.52
C THR A 17 -10.76 4.55 -23.73
N ALA A 18 -11.77 4.90 -24.53
CA ALA A 18 -12.17 6.29 -24.73
C ALA A 18 -12.64 6.95 -23.42
N PHE A 19 -13.37 6.23 -22.57
CA PHE A 19 -13.80 6.71 -21.26
C PHE A 19 -12.63 6.93 -20.30
N ILE A 20 -11.68 5.98 -20.23
CA ILE A 20 -10.45 6.13 -19.45
C ILE A 20 -9.71 7.38 -19.91
N LEU A 21 -9.47 7.55 -21.21
CA LEU A 21 -8.79 8.73 -21.76
C LEU A 21 -9.55 10.03 -21.46
N TYR A 22 -10.88 10.02 -21.61
CA TYR A 22 -11.75 11.15 -21.29
C TYR A 22 -11.63 11.59 -19.81
N ARG A 23 -11.36 10.66 -18.89
CA ARG A 23 -11.20 10.96 -17.46
C ARG A 23 -9.74 11.27 -17.08
N VAL A 24 -8.77 10.58 -17.68
CA VAL A 24 -7.34 10.67 -17.33
C VAL A 24 -6.68 11.91 -17.94
N ILE A 25 -7.02 12.30 -19.18
CA ILE A 25 -6.42 13.47 -19.84
C ILE A 25 -6.71 14.77 -19.07
N PRO A 26 -7.95 15.06 -18.63
CA PRO A 26 -8.21 16.23 -17.80
C PRO A 26 -7.45 16.20 -16.47
N ALA A 27 -7.36 15.05 -15.80
CA ALA A 27 -6.59 14.92 -14.56
C ALA A 27 -5.10 15.20 -14.76
N TYR A 28 -4.53 14.83 -15.91
CA TYR A 28 -3.14 15.13 -16.25
C TYR A 28 -2.91 16.61 -16.59
N ARG A 29 -3.92 17.30 -17.14
CA ARG A 29 -3.87 18.73 -17.47
C ARG A 29 -4.23 19.63 -16.29
N HIS A 30 -4.86 19.09 -15.25
CA HIS A 30 -5.23 19.83 -14.05
C HIS A 30 -3.97 20.31 -13.32
N SER A 31 -4.05 21.51 -12.78
CA SER A 31 -3.03 22.12 -11.94
C SER A 31 -3.74 22.93 -10.86
N GLU A 32 -3.29 22.76 -9.64
CA GLU A 32 -3.85 23.36 -8.44
C GLU A 32 -2.73 23.45 -7.41
N GLU A 33 -2.61 24.60 -6.79
CA GLU A 33 -1.58 24.89 -5.81
C GLU A 33 -2.15 25.81 -4.72
N TYR A 34 -1.82 25.49 -3.48
CA TYR A 34 -2.10 26.33 -2.32
C TYR A 34 -0.79 26.74 -1.69
N HIS A 35 -0.68 28.00 -1.31
CA HIS A 35 0.51 28.57 -0.70
C HIS A 35 0.09 29.35 0.54
N PHE A 36 0.74 29.04 1.67
CA PHE A 36 0.50 29.70 2.94
C PHE A 36 1.83 30.16 3.53
N THR A 37 1.80 31.37 4.06
CA THR A 37 2.92 32.04 4.72
C THR A 37 2.58 32.32 6.17
N MET A 38 3.56 32.82 6.93
CA MET A 38 3.40 33.11 8.36
C MET A 38 2.17 33.98 8.70
N ASP A 39 1.79 34.88 7.80
CA ASP A 39 0.67 35.80 8.00
C ASP A 39 -0.70 35.11 7.83
N ASP A 40 -0.76 33.92 7.22
CA ASP A 40 -2.03 33.23 6.95
C ASP A 40 -2.51 32.38 8.15
N TYR A 41 -1.60 32.05 9.07
CA TYR A 41 -1.87 31.05 10.10
C TYR A 41 -2.55 31.60 11.35
N ARG A 42 -3.26 30.71 12.04
CA ARG A 42 -3.93 30.97 13.32
C ARG A 42 -3.48 29.97 14.37
N ILE A 43 -3.26 30.45 15.59
CA ILE A 43 -2.82 29.63 16.72
C ILE A 43 -4.03 29.13 17.48
N PHE A 44 -4.08 27.83 17.70
CA PHE A 44 -5.08 27.16 18.52
C PHE A 44 -4.44 26.54 19.76
N VAL A 45 -5.07 26.76 20.90
CA VAL A 45 -4.67 26.16 22.19
C VAL A 45 -5.93 25.76 22.95
N GLY A 46 -5.99 24.50 23.40
CA GLY A 46 -7.17 23.95 24.07
C GLY A 46 -8.39 23.80 23.15
N GLY A 47 -8.18 23.80 21.82
CA GLY A 47 -9.26 23.80 20.83
C GLY A 47 -9.87 25.17 20.52
N GLU A 48 -9.38 26.24 21.14
CA GLU A 48 -9.82 27.60 20.88
C GLU A 48 -8.78 28.38 20.07
N GLU A 49 -9.26 29.18 19.11
CA GLU A 49 -8.42 30.16 18.41
C GLU A 49 -7.98 31.25 19.39
N LYS A 50 -6.66 31.46 19.52
CA LYS A 50 -6.11 32.46 20.44
C LYS A 50 -5.74 33.75 19.71
N GLN A 51 -5.00 33.64 18.61
CA GLN A 51 -4.53 34.78 17.83
C GLN A 51 -4.05 34.34 16.45
N GLN A 52 -3.87 35.31 15.55
CA GLN A 52 -3.13 35.12 14.31
C GLN A 52 -1.64 34.92 14.61
N GLY A 53 -1.01 33.97 13.93
CA GLY A 53 0.41 33.69 14.10
C GLY A 53 0.82 32.28 13.69
N ALA A 54 2.13 32.10 13.55
CA ALA A 54 2.75 30.89 13.02
C ALA A 54 3.63 30.15 14.04
N TYR A 55 3.65 30.62 15.28
CA TYR A 55 4.58 30.20 16.34
C TYR A 55 3.82 29.66 17.55
N VAL A 56 4.25 28.53 18.09
CA VAL A 56 3.76 27.99 19.36
C VAL A 56 4.90 27.36 20.15
N ASP A 57 4.86 27.42 21.47
CA ASP A 57 5.87 26.84 22.36
C ASP A 57 5.26 26.31 23.68
N ASP A 58 6.11 26.07 24.67
CA ASP A 58 5.79 25.62 26.02
C ASP A 58 5.44 26.75 26.99
N SER A 59 5.53 28.02 26.57
CA SER A 59 5.18 29.16 27.41
C SER A 59 3.68 29.33 27.61
N VAL A 60 2.86 28.70 26.77
CA VAL A 60 1.40 28.73 26.86
C VAL A 60 0.90 27.48 27.56
N ASP A 61 0.37 27.63 28.77
CA ASP A 61 -0.36 26.59 29.51
C ASP A 61 -1.52 26.08 28.65
N GLY A 62 -1.35 24.93 27.98
CA GLY A 62 -2.36 24.42 27.08
C GLY A 62 -2.09 23.05 26.51
N ILE A 63 -3.17 22.25 26.45
CA ILE A 63 -3.27 21.02 25.68
C ILE A 63 -3.69 21.35 24.24
N SER A 64 -3.35 20.52 23.27
CA SER A 64 -3.69 20.66 21.84
C SER A 64 -3.18 21.98 21.23
N ARG A 65 -1.87 22.20 21.31
CA ARG A 65 -1.16 23.38 20.76
C ARG A 65 -0.93 23.21 19.26
N LYS A 66 -1.50 24.10 18.45
CA LYS A 66 -1.49 23.96 16.99
C LYS A 66 -1.37 25.29 16.26
N VAL A 67 -0.73 25.25 15.11
CA VAL A 67 -0.75 26.30 14.09
C VAL A 67 -1.58 25.80 12.92
N VAL A 68 -2.60 26.55 12.51
CA VAL A 68 -3.64 26.09 11.58
C VAL A 68 -3.74 27.04 10.39
N SER A 69 -3.81 26.49 9.18
CA SER A 69 -4.03 27.27 7.94
C SER A 69 -5.47 27.75 7.81
N PRO A 70 -5.76 28.68 6.89
CA PRO A 70 -7.12 28.88 6.38
C PRO A 70 -7.66 27.58 5.74
N ASP A 71 -8.98 27.47 5.67
CA ASP A 71 -9.63 26.36 4.97
C ASP A 71 -9.42 26.51 3.45
N PHE A 72 -9.17 25.40 2.77
CA PHE A 72 -9.04 25.31 1.32
C PHE A 72 -9.79 24.10 0.77
N THR A 73 -10.03 24.10 -0.55
CA THR A 73 -10.89 23.08 -1.19
C THR A 73 -10.12 22.21 -2.16
N MET A 74 -9.69 21.03 -1.72
CA MET A 74 -8.93 20.12 -2.56
C MET A 74 -9.83 19.38 -3.54
N GLN A 75 -9.50 19.41 -4.82
CA GLN A 75 -10.12 18.53 -5.83
C GLN A 75 -9.63 17.08 -5.68
N ARG A 76 -10.34 16.14 -6.31
CA ARG A 76 -9.91 14.73 -6.38
C ARG A 76 -8.50 14.60 -6.98
N GLY A 77 -7.60 13.93 -6.26
CA GLY A 77 -6.25 13.64 -6.76
C GLY A 77 -5.24 13.34 -5.66
N VAL A 78 -3.97 13.42 -6.05
CA VAL A 78 -2.80 13.25 -5.19
C VAL A 78 -2.04 14.58 -5.16
N TYR A 79 -1.68 15.02 -3.97
CA TYR A 79 -0.99 16.27 -3.70
C TYR A 79 0.32 15.97 -2.98
N ALA A 80 1.34 16.77 -3.26
CA ALA A 80 2.52 16.88 -2.41
C ALA A 80 2.34 18.08 -1.49
N VAL A 81 2.58 17.89 -0.20
CA VAL A 81 2.67 18.97 0.78
C VAL A 81 4.15 19.16 1.05
N HIS A 82 4.64 20.37 0.85
CA HIS A 82 5.99 20.80 1.20
C HIS A 82 5.88 21.79 2.36
N VAL A 83 6.63 21.53 3.42
CA VAL A 83 6.58 22.33 4.65
C VAL A 83 7.98 22.79 5.01
N THR A 84 8.14 24.10 5.17
CA THR A 84 9.34 24.72 5.75
C THR A 84 9.03 25.14 7.18
N TYR A 85 9.86 24.71 8.12
CA TYR A 85 9.62 24.93 9.55
C TYR A 85 10.92 25.21 10.30
N GLN A 86 10.78 25.68 11.52
CA GLN A 86 11.87 25.82 12.49
C GLN A 86 11.39 25.35 13.86
N THR A 87 12.20 24.56 14.55
CA THR A 87 11.85 23.96 15.85
C THR A 87 13.13 23.62 16.63
N ASN A 88 13.00 23.26 17.90
CA ASN A 88 14.04 22.56 18.67
C ASN A 88 13.58 21.14 19.05
N ASN A 89 12.64 20.57 18.29
CA ASN A 89 12.10 19.23 18.53
C ASN A 89 13.22 18.18 18.63
N GLN A 90 13.33 17.55 19.80
CA GLN A 90 14.22 16.42 20.06
C GLN A 90 13.38 15.26 20.59
N PRO A 91 12.65 14.54 19.73
CA PRO A 91 11.72 13.52 20.19
C PRO A 91 12.46 12.34 20.81
N GLY A 92 12.04 11.95 22.02
CA GLY A 92 12.46 10.71 22.64
C GLY A 92 11.82 9.48 21.98
N THR A 93 12.13 8.29 22.48
CA THR A 93 11.57 7.04 21.96
C THR A 93 10.04 7.01 22.12
N GLY A 94 9.31 6.94 21.01
CA GLY A 94 7.85 6.83 21.00
C GLY A 94 7.07 8.14 21.00
N GLN A 95 7.75 9.29 20.95
CA GLN A 95 7.13 10.61 20.79
C GLN A 95 7.40 11.15 19.38
N ILE A 96 6.49 11.97 18.85
CA ILE A 96 6.71 12.68 17.58
C ILE A 96 7.15 14.12 17.86
N GLY A 97 6.64 14.73 18.93
CA GLY A 97 6.92 16.10 19.33
C GLY A 97 6.22 17.10 18.42
N CYS A 98 6.86 17.46 17.31
CA CYS A 98 6.32 18.37 16.31
C CYS A 98 6.02 17.64 14.99
N TYR A 99 4.83 17.83 14.43
CA TYR A 99 4.49 17.31 13.10
C TYR A 99 3.48 18.17 12.37
N THR A 100 3.33 17.91 11.06
CA THR A 100 2.21 18.45 10.27
C THR A 100 1.35 17.37 9.66
N GLU A 101 0.07 17.68 9.50
CA GLU A 101 -0.90 16.88 8.78
C GLU A 101 -1.93 17.78 8.10
N VAL A 102 -2.48 17.33 6.97
CA VAL A 102 -3.68 17.95 6.38
C VAL A 102 -4.89 17.17 6.87
N LEU A 103 -5.83 17.86 7.49
CA LEU A 103 -7.10 17.30 7.92
C LEU A 103 -8.21 17.68 6.95
N SER A 104 -9.26 16.86 6.89
CA SER A 104 -10.39 17.06 6.01
C SER A 104 -11.71 16.76 6.72
N ASN A 105 -12.79 17.31 6.19
CA ASN A 105 -14.15 17.03 6.62
C ASN A 105 -14.64 15.59 6.33
N ILE A 106 -13.83 14.77 5.65
CA ILE A 106 -14.10 13.35 5.43
C ILE A 106 -12.96 12.49 5.98
N TYR A 107 -13.27 11.24 6.30
CA TYR A 107 -12.34 10.28 6.90
C TYR A 107 -11.82 9.24 5.90
N THR A 108 -10.86 8.43 6.36
CA THR A 108 -10.42 7.21 5.67
C THR A 108 -11.61 6.29 5.35
N PRO A 109 -11.60 5.56 4.21
CA PRO A 109 -10.52 5.44 3.23
C PRO A 109 -10.56 6.48 2.09
N LEU A 110 -11.42 7.49 2.17
CA LEU A 110 -11.68 8.43 1.05
C LEU A 110 -10.70 9.60 0.99
N PHE A 111 -10.08 9.90 2.14
CA PHE A 111 -9.02 10.87 2.32
C PHE A 111 -7.89 10.20 3.09
N HIS A 112 -6.65 10.43 2.66
CA HIS A 112 -5.45 9.92 3.30
C HIS A 112 -4.37 10.98 3.24
N ALA A 113 -3.88 11.39 4.41
CA ALA A 113 -2.76 12.30 4.55
C ALA A 113 -1.60 11.57 5.23
N GLY A 114 -0.40 11.74 4.67
CA GLY A 114 0.82 11.46 5.42
C GLY A 114 1.06 12.54 6.48
N ARG A 115 2.16 12.39 7.21
CA ARG A 115 2.63 13.38 8.18
C ARG A 115 4.11 13.63 7.95
N ALA A 116 4.54 14.88 8.09
CA ALA A 116 5.96 15.23 8.19
C ALA A 116 6.33 15.39 9.66
N ARG A 117 7.38 14.68 10.10
CA ARG A 117 7.91 14.80 11.47
C ARG A 117 8.97 15.89 11.46
N MET A 118 8.78 16.91 12.28
CA MET A 118 9.61 18.10 12.26
C MET A 118 10.77 17.96 13.25
N ILE A 119 11.88 17.37 12.82
CA ILE A 119 13.00 17.02 13.73
C ILE A 119 14.19 17.96 13.56
N GLU A 120 14.33 18.59 12.39
CA GLU A 120 15.47 19.46 12.12
C GLU A 120 15.26 20.85 12.67
N SER A 121 16.33 21.46 13.20
CA SER A 121 16.22 22.79 13.81
C SER A 121 15.68 23.85 12.85
N LEU A 122 16.12 23.77 11.60
CA LEU A 122 15.57 24.43 10.42
C LEU A 122 15.47 23.36 9.36
N GLY A 123 14.26 23.05 8.92
CA GLY A 123 14.01 21.90 8.04
C GLY A 123 12.99 22.19 6.96
N SER A 124 13.08 21.39 5.90
CA SER A 124 12.03 21.26 4.89
C SER A 124 11.69 19.78 4.75
N ASP A 125 10.42 19.43 4.82
CA ASP A 125 9.95 18.05 4.67
C ASP A 125 8.74 17.99 3.72
N SER A 126 8.43 16.81 3.22
CA SER A 126 7.31 16.61 2.31
C SER A 126 6.59 15.29 2.51
N TYR A 127 5.27 15.32 2.36
CA TYR A 127 4.42 14.13 2.40
C TYR A 127 3.32 14.22 1.36
N ARG A 128 2.62 13.10 1.14
CA ARG A 128 1.51 13.03 0.19
C ARG A 128 0.17 13.14 0.88
N VAL A 129 -0.75 13.84 0.24
CA VAL A 129 -2.17 13.84 0.56
C VAL A 129 -2.93 13.29 -0.64
N THR A 130 -3.95 12.51 -0.38
CA THR A 130 -4.73 11.83 -1.41
C THR A 130 -6.19 11.92 -1.08
N THR A 131 -7.00 12.35 -2.05
CA THR A 131 -8.45 12.44 -1.89
C THR A 131 -9.18 11.90 -3.12
N ASP A 132 -10.23 11.12 -2.87
CA ASP A 132 -11.02 10.47 -3.91
C ASP A 132 -12.22 11.31 -4.37
N ARG A 133 -12.46 12.45 -3.73
CA ARG A 133 -13.53 13.40 -4.05
C ARG A 133 -13.08 14.83 -3.73
N GLN A 134 -13.88 15.81 -4.10
CA GLN A 134 -13.67 17.18 -3.64
C GLN A 134 -13.94 17.27 -2.14
N VAL A 135 -13.05 17.94 -1.40
CA VAL A 135 -13.13 18.06 0.06
C VAL A 135 -12.76 19.45 0.53
N GLN A 136 -13.26 19.85 1.70
CA GLN A 136 -12.68 20.96 2.45
C GLN A 136 -11.61 20.39 3.38
N ALA A 137 -10.50 21.12 3.46
CA ALA A 137 -9.33 20.72 4.22
C ALA A 137 -8.63 21.94 4.81
N HIS A 138 -7.84 21.68 5.85
CA HIS A 138 -6.93 22.65 6.46
C HIS A 138 -5.67 21.91 6.89
N LEU A 139 -4.56 22.63 6.99
CA LEU A 139 -3.31 22.09 7.52
C LEU A 139 -3.20 22.42 9.00
N GLU A 140 -2.79 21.44 9.78
CA GLU A 140 -2.41 21.59 11.18
C GLU A 140 -0.93 21.26 11.35
N ALA A 141 -0.18 22.18 11.95
CA ALA A 141 1.12 21.90 12.55
C ALA A 141 0.91 21.77 14.07
N VAL A 142 1.23 20.60 14.62
CA VAL A 142 0.91 20.21 15.98
C VAL A 142 2.18 20.13 16.81
N LEU A 143 2.14 20.72 18.01
CA LEU A 143 3.09 20.49 19.09
C LEU A 143 2.41 19.59 20.12
N GLU A 144 2.91 18.36 20.29
CA GLU A 144 2.36 17.37 21.22
C GLU A 144 2.31 17.91 22.66
N ASP A 145 1.32 17.46 23.42
CA ASP A 145 1.13 17.87 24.81
C ASP A 145 2.30 17.39 25.67
N HIS A 146 2.68 18.22 26.64
CA HIS A 146 3.82 17.93 27.54
C HIS A 146 5.15 17.70 26.82
N PHE A 147 5.29 18.28 25.63
CA PHE A 147 6.52 18.29 24.86
C PHE A 147 7.17 19.69 24.92
N ASP A 148 8.40 19.75 25.39
CA ASP A 148 9.19 20.98 25.60
C ASP A 148 9.91 21.35 24.30
N ALA A 149 9.16 21.95 23.38
CA ALA A 149 9.69 22.49 22.15
C ALA A 149 8.92 23.74 21.70
N TYR A 150 9.55 24.50 20.81
CA TYR A 150 8.86 25.51 20.01
C TYR A 150 8.66 25.01 18.59
N LEU A 151 7.65 25.53 17.91
CA LEU A 151 7.33 25.26 16.52
C LEU A 151 6.99 26.57 15.82
N LEU A 152 7.78 26.90 14.79
CA LEU A 152 7.52 27.99 13.87
C LEU A 152 7.27 27.42 12.47
N LEU A 153 6.04 27.56 11.98
CA LEU A 153 5.69 27.21 10.60
C LEU A 153 6.00 28.39 9.68
N LYS A 154 6.90 28.22 8.70
CA LYS A 154 7.35 29.35 7.86
C LYS A 154 6.56 29.47 6.58
N ASP A 155 6.53 28.36 5.84
CA ASP A 155 6.01 28.30 4.49
C ASP A 155 5.45 26.91 4.23
N VAL A 156 4.28 26.87 3.59
CA VAL A 156 3.64 25.64 3.16
C VAL A 156 3.16 25.79 1.73
N SER A 157 3.61 24.89 0.86
CA SER A 157 3.05 24.71 -0.48
C SER A 157 2.40 23.34 -0.63
N ILE A 158 1.17 23.32 -1.15
CA ILE A 158 0.40 22.11 -1.42
C ILE A 158 0.16 22.05 -2.93
N VAL A 159 0.83 21.14 -3.61
CA VAL A 159 0.90 21.09 -5.08
C VAL A 159 0.21 19.84 -5.61
N TYR A 160 -0.69 20.01 -6.57
CA TYR A 160 -1.33 18.90 -7.28
C TYR A 160 -0.34 18.13 -8.15
N LEU A 161 -0.19 16.84 -7.89
CA LEU A 161 0.67 15.95 -8.67
C LEU A 161 -0.10 15.40 -9.87
N ASN A 162 -0.11 16.14 -10.98
CA ASN A 162 -0.89 15.82 -12.17
C ASN A 162 -0.61 14.42 -12.76
N GLY A 163 0.66 14.06 -12.97
CA GLY A 163 1.07 12.76 -13.48
C GLY A 163 0.65 11.60 -12.56
N THR A 164 0.90 11.76 -11.26
CA THR A 164 0.56 10.78 -10.22
C THR A 164 -0.96 10.61 -10.09
N SER A 165 -1.71 11.71 -10.13
CA SER A 165 -3.18 11.71 -10.06
C SER A 165 -3.81 11.05 -11.27
N ALA A 166 -3.28 11.33 -12.47
CA ALA A 166 -3.69 10.68 -13.71
C ALA A 166 -3.38 9.18 -13.70
N ALA A 167 -2.19 8.77 -13.24
CA ALA A 167 -1.80 7.37 -13.10
C ALA A 167 -2.70 6.62 -12.11
N ARG A 168 -2.99 7.21 -10.94
CA ARG A 168 -3.91 6.64 -9.94
C ARG A 168 -5.29 6.39 -10.53
N LEU A 169 -5.81 7.39 -11.25
CA LEU A 169 -7.13 7.30 -11.89
C LEU A 169 -7.13 6.22 -12.98
N PHE A 170 -6.09 6.16 -13.80
CA PHE A 170 -5.91 5.12 -14.81
C PHE A 170 -5.90 3.73 -14.17
N LEU A 171 -5.06 3.49 -13.16
CA LEU A 171 -4.93 2.19 -12.49
C LEU A 171 -6.27 1.73 -11.90
N ARG A 172 -7.03 2.62 -11.26
CA ARG A 172 -8.34 2.30 -10.69
C ARG A 172 -9.38 1.98 -11.74
N LEU A 173 -9.49 2.79 -12.79
CA LEU A 173 -10.44 2.54 -13.87
C LEU A 173 -10.08 1.26 -14.63
N PHE A 174 -8.80 1.07 -14.93
CA PHE A 174 -8.30 -0.14 -15.57
C PHE A 174 -8.63 -1.38 -14.75
N ALA A 175 -8.41 -1.37 -13.43
CA ALA A 175 -8.74 -2.50 -12.56
C ALA A 175 -10.26 -2.82 -12.56
N VAL A 176 -11.11 -1.79 -12.54
CA VAL A 176 -12.57 -1.96 -12.59
C VAL A 176 -13.01 -2.54 -13.93
N PHE A 177 -12.60 -1.95 -15.04
CA PHE A 177 -12.97 -2.43 -16.38
C PHE A 177 -12.42 -3.82 -16.66
N PHE A 178 -11.16 -4.08 -16.29
CA PHE A 178 -10.59 -5.42 -16.39
C PHE A 178 -11.42 -6.48 -15.64
N GLY A 179 -11.91 -6.15 -14.44
CA GLY A 179 -12.80 -7.03 -13.68
C GLY A 179 -14.14 -7.28 -14.39
N ILE A 180 -14.76 -6.23 -14.93
CA ILE A 180 -16.03 -6.32 -15.68
C ILE A 180 -15.81 -7.15 -16.96
N ASP A 181 -14.76 -6.87 -17.71
CA ASP A 181 -14.38 -7.57 -18.94
C ASP A 181 -14.11 -9.04 -18.69
N LEU A 182 -13.43 -9.38 -17.60
CA LEU A 182 -13.17 -10.77 -17.23
C LEU A 182 -14.50 -11.52 -17.01
N VAL A 183 -15.44 -10.91 -16.28
CA VAL A 183 -16.77 -11.49 -16.04
C VAL A 183 -17.56 -11.62 -17.34
N LEU A 184 -17.58 -10.57 -18.18
CA LEU A 184 -18.26 -10.57 -19.47
C LEU A 184 -17.66 -11.60 -20.42
N PHE A 185 -16.34 -11.71 -20.48
CA PHE A 185 -15.63 -12.69 -21.31
C PHE A 185 -16.02 -14.12 -20.91
N LEU A 186 -15.99 -14.42 -19.61
CA LEU A 186 -16.41 -15.72 -19.07
C LEU A 186 -17.89 -16.00 -19.36
N TYR A 187 -18.77 -14.98 -19.32
CA TYR A 187 -20.19 -15.14 -19.62
C TYR A 187 -20.49 -15.27 -21.14
N LEU A 188 -19.76 -14.57 -22.00
CA LEU A 188 -20.08 -14.48 -23.43
C LEU A 188 -19.42 -15.57 -24.28
N PHE A 189 -18.18 -15.94 -23.95
CA PHE A 189 -17.35 -16.81 -24.79
C PHE A 189 -17.10 -18.18 -24.19
N ASP A 190 -16.97 -18.27 -22.87
CA ASP A 190 -16.62 -19.51 -22.19
C ASP A 190 -17.68 -19.98 -21.18
N ARG A 191 -18.94 -19.50 -21.25
CA ARG A 191 -19.97 -19.83 -20.23
C ARG A 191 -20.08 -21.33 -19.94
N GLU A 192 -20.13 -22.17 -20.97
CA GLU A 192 -20.24 -23.62 -20.78
C GLU A 192 -18.97 -24.20 -20.18
N LYS A 193 -17.79 -23.78 -20.64
CA LYS A 193 -16.49 -24.24 -20.11
C LYS A 193 -16.23 -23.73 -18.70
N ALA A 194 -16.48 -22.45 -18.43
CA ALA A 194 -16.38 -21.81 -17.13
C ALA A 194 -17.38 -22.42 -16.14
N SER A 195 -18.64 -22.63 -16.54
CA SER A 195 -19.63 -23.35 -15.73
C SER A 195 -19.21 -24.79 -15.45
N ALA A 196 -18.72 -25.52 -16.46
CA ALA A 196 -18.22 -26.88 -16.28
C ALA A 196 -17.00 -26.91 -15.34
N PHE A 197 -16.06 -25.98 -15.50
CA PHE A 197 -14.89 -25.84 -14.64
C PHE A 197 -15.27 -25.52 -13.21
N LEU A 198 -16.14 -24.52 -13.01
CA LEU A 198 -16.65 -24.14 -11.69
C LEU A 198 -17.40 -25.28 -11.04
N LYS A 199 -18.23 -26.05 -11.77
CA LYS A 199 -18.89 -27.24 -11.22
C LYS A 199 -17.90 -28.32 -10.85
N ALA A 200 -16.89 -28.56 -11.68
CA ALA A 200 -15.86 -29.56 -11.42
C ALA A 200 -14.95 -29.21 -10.23
N HIS A 201 -14.75 -27.91 -9.96
CA HIS A 201 -13.87 -27.40 -8.92
C HIS A 201 -14.61 -26.61 -7.83
N ALA A 202 -15.94 -26.72 -7.75
CA ALA A 202 -16.79 -25.87 -6.90
C ALA A 202 -16.32 -25.89 -5.45
N PHE A 203 -16.01 -27.09 -4.95
CA PHE A 203 -15.48 -27.29 -3.61
C PHE A 203 -14.18 -26.51 -3.38
N VAL A 204 -13.23 -26.60 -4.32
CA VAL A 204 -11.93 -25.90 -4.22
C VAL A 204 -12.15 -24.39 -4.23
N VAL A 205 -12.98 -23.89 -5.15
CA VAL A 205 -13.29 -22.45 -5.26
C VAL A 205 -13.92 -21.92 -3.97
N VAL A 206 -14.92 -22.62 -3.42
CA VAL A 206 -15.59 -22.21 -2.17
C VAL A 206 -14.60 -22.19 -1.00
N VAL A 207 -13.79 -23.25 -0.86
CA VAL A 207 -12.79 -23.35 0.22
C VAL A 207 -11.73 -22.24 0.09
N PHE A 208 -11.26 -21.95 -1.13
CA PHE A 208 -10.28 -20.89 -1.37
C PHE A 208 -10.87 -19.51 -1.11
N SER A 209 -12.09 -19.24 -1.60
CA SER A 209 -12.76 -17.97 -1.34
C SER A 209 -12.98 -17.74 0.15
N ALA A 210 -13.37 -18.78 0.90
CA ALA A 210 -13.51 -18.69 2.35
C ALA A 210 -12.16 -18.43 3.04
N ALA A 211 -11.11 -19.17 2.68
CA ALA A 211 -9.77 -19.00 3.26
C ALA A 211 -9.19 -17.61 2.97
N LEU A 212 -9.30 -17.14 1.71
CA LEU A 212 -8.88 -15.78 1.31
C LEU A 212 -9.67 -14.71 2.04
N PHE A 213 -10.99 -14.88 2.18
CA PHE A 213 -11.82 -13.93 2.89
C PHE A 213 -11.39 -13.82 4.35
N ILE A 214 -11.20 -14.95 5.05
CA ILE A 214 -10.73 -14.97 6.43
C ILE A 214 -9.34 -14.34 6.54
N ALA A 215 -8.42 -14.73 5.66
CA ALA A 215 -7.05 -14.22 5.67
C ALA A 215 -6.99 -12.73 5.35
N GLN A 216 -7.87 -12.18 4.50
CA GLN A 216 -7.88 -10.77 4.11
C GLN A 216 -8.75 -9.88 5.02
N MET A 217 -9.67 -10.46 5.79
CA MET A 217 -10.68 -9.74 6.57
C MET A 217 -10.11 -8.57 7.40
N PRO A 218 -8.97 -8.69 8.12
CA PRO A 218 -8.44 -7.59 8.92
C PRO A 218 -8.11 -6.33 8.10
N LEU A 219 -7.68 -6.48 6.84
CA LEU A 219 -7.35 -5.37 5.93
C LEU A 219 -8.58 -4.73 5.27
N MET A 220 -9.76 -5.34 5.42
CA MET A 220 -11.02 -4.79 4.89
C MET A 220 -11.63 -3.72 5.81
N THR A 221 -11.01 -3.43 6.95
CA THR A 221 -11.51 -2.50 7.97
C THR A 221 -11.11 -1.03 7.75
N GLY A 222 -10.37 -0.72 6.67
CA GLY A 222 -10.08 0.67 6.26
C GLY A 222 -8.67 1.17 6.61
N GLY A 223 -7.78 0.31 7.09
CA GLY A 223 -6.38 0.62 7.41
C GLY A 223 -5.47 -0.61 7.38
N ILE A 224 -4.17 -0.38 7.61
CA ILE A 224 -3.21 -1.47 7.81
C ILE A 224 -3.23 -1.86 9.29
N PRO A 225 -3.40 -3.15 9.65
CA PRO A 225 -3.29 -3.58 11.05
C PRO A 225 -1.93 -3.23 11.66
N GLU A 226 -1.93 -2.68 12.87
CA GLU A 226 -0.73 -2.29 13.62
C GLU A 226 -0.01 -3.51 14.21
N GLY A 227 0.75 -4.22 13.37
CA GLY A 227 1.71 -5.22 13.83
C GLY A 227 3.06 -4.60 14.20
N LEU A 228 3.84 -5.30 15.02
CA LEU A 228 5.14 -4.83 15.57
C LEU A 228 6.10 -4.21 14.52
N ASP A 229 6.22 -4.81 13.34
CA ASP A 229 7.15 -4.41 12.26
C ASP A 229 6.44 -3.75 11.06
N THR A 230 5.13 -3.51 11.15
CA THR A 230 4.31 -3.08 10.01
C THR A 230 4.76 -1.73 9.47
N ASP A 231 4.98 -0.76 10.36
CA ASP A 231 5.44 0.58 10.00
C ASP A 231 6.82 0.54 9.35
N PHE A 232 7.72 -0.30 9.86
CA PHE A 232 9.04 -0.50 9.27
C PHE A 232 8.94 -0.98 7.82
N HIS A 233 8.08 -1.96 7.54
CA HIS A 233 7.90 -2.45 6.17
C HIS A 233 7.13 -1.49 5.26
N ALA A 234 6.18 -0.73 5.80
CA ALA A 234 5.51 0.37 5.09
C ALA A 234 6.52 1.44 4.66
N VAL A 235 7.42 1.84 5.56
CA VAL A 235 8.53 2.76 5.28
C VAL A 235 9.50 2.18 4.26
N ARG A 236 9.77 0.88 4.26
CA ARG A 236 10.60 0.23 3.23
C ARG A 236 9.97 0.26 1.83
N ILE A 237 8.67 0.02 1.71
CA ILE A 237 7.96 0.14 0.42
C ILE A 237 8.08 1.58 -0.10
N TRP A 238 7.87 2.56 0.79
CA TRP A 238 8.05 3.97 0.46
C TRP A 238 9.50 4.29 0.05
N GLY A 239 10.50 3.84 0.82
CA GLY A 239 11.92 4.09 0.56
C GLY A 239 12.41 3.48 -0.76
N ILE A 240 11.94 2.29 -1.13
CA ILE A 240 12.17 1.71 -2.46
C ILE A 240 11.55 2.60 -3.54
N ALA A 241 10.30 3.04 -3.36
CA ALA A 241 9.63 3.90 -4.33
C ALA A 241 10.37 5.24 -4.52
N GLN A 242 10.86 5.86 -3.45
CA GLN A 242 11.67 7.08 -3.52
C GLN A 242 12.98 6.82 -4.27
N SER A 243 13.69 5.74 -3.94
CA SER A 243 14.95 5.38 -4.61
C SER A 243 14.76 5.15 -6.12
N LEU A 244 13.67 4.47 -6.51
CA LEU A 244 13.30 4.27 -7.91
C LEU A 244 13.00 5.60 -8.61
N ARG A 245 12.32 6.53 -7.94
CA ARG A 245 12.06 7.88 -8.47
C ARG A 245 13.35 8.64 -8.71
N ASP A 246 14.33 8.47 -7.82
CA ASP A 246 15.65 9.10 -7.91
C ASP A 246 16.57 8.39 -8.92
N GLY A 247 16.11 7.31 -9.56
CA GLY A 247 16.87 6.56 -10.57
C GLY A 247 17.81 5.49 -10.01
N TYR A 248 17.72 5.17 -8.72
CA TYR A 248 18.52 4.13 -8.08
C TYR A 248 17.86 2.76 -8.17
N PHE A 249 18.48 1.87 -8.93
CA PHE A 249 18.11 0.45 -9.02
C PHE A 249 19.36 -0.45 -9.03
N PRO A 250 19.44 -1.48 -8.19
CA PRO A 250 18.51 -1.81 -7.10
C PRO A 250 18.61 -0.81 -5.93
N ALA A 251 17.49 -0.57 -5.24
CA ALA A 251 17.34 0.32 -4.08
C ALA A 251 17.97 -0.26 -2.80
N LYS A 252 19.26 -0.61 -2.83
CA LYS A 252 19.98 -1.24 -1.71
C LYS A 252 20.23 -0.28 -0.55
N VAL A 253 20.53 0.97 -0.87
CA VAL A 253 20.52 2.09 0.07
C VAL A 253 19.32 2.95 -0.31
N GLN A 254 18.31 2.98 0.56
CA GLN A 254 17.06 3.66 0.26
C GLN A 254 17.21 5.16 0.53
N SER A 255 17.33 5.97 -0.53
CA SER A 255 17.74 7.39 -0.48
C SER A 255 16.85 8.25 0.41
N GLY A 256 15.54 8.05 0.35
CA GLY A 256 14.57 8.87 1.09
C GLY A 256 14.54 8.64 2.60
N LEU A 257 15.17 7.58 3.11
CA LEU A 257 15.18 7.27 4.54
C LEU A 257 16.16 8.15 5.31
N GLN A 258 15.92 8.32 6.61
CA GLN A 258 16.76 9.12 7.52
C GLN A 258 17.00 10.53 6.96
N ASN A 259 15.92 11.30 6.70
CA ASN A 259 16.01 12.66 6.17
C ASN A 259 16.92 12.82 4.93
N GLY A 260 16.90 11.83 4.02
CA GLY A 260 17.71 11.89 2.81
C GLY A 260 19.18 11.43 2.96
N TYR A 261 19.64 11.09 4.17
CA TYR A 261 20.95 10.46 4.37
C TYR A 261 21.00 9.02 3.82
N GLY A 262 19.83 8.42 3.66
CA GLY A 262 19.65 7.06 3.18
C GLY A 262 19.81 6.01 4.28
N TYR A 263 19.24 4.83 4.05
CA TYR A 263 19.36 3.70 4.97
C TYR A 263 19.51 2.38 4.21
N ALA A 264 20.49 1.56 4.60
CA ALA A 264 20.92 0.37 3.86
C ALA A 264 20.05 -0.88 4.10
N THR A 265 18.73 -0.72 4.25
CA THR A 265 17.78 -1.81 4.48
C THR A 265 17.85 -2.90 3.44
N GLY A 266 18.01 -2.54 2.16
CA GLY A 266 18.02 -3.51 1.07
C GLY A 266 19.27 -4.39 1.00
N ILE A 267 20.30 -4.07 1.79
CA ILE A 267 21.48 -4.94 1.97
C ILE A 267 21.17 -6.06 2.98
N PHE A 268 20.40 -5.74 4.03
CA PHE A 268 20.15 -6.65 5.15
C PHE A 268 18.82 -7.41 5.06
N TYR A 269 17.93 -7.01 4.15
CA TYR A 269 16.62 -7.63 3.96
C TYR A 269 16.31 -7.89 2.48
N GLY A 270 15.51 -8.92 2.22
CA GLY A 270 14.92 -9.19 0.90
C GLY A 270 13.96 -8.08 0.47
N ASP A 271 14.18 -7.52 -0.73
CA ASP A 271 13.35 -6.45 -1.31
C ASP A 271 12.56 -6.90 -2.54
N VAL A 272 12.86 -8.07 -3.11
CA VAL A 272 12.39 -8.46 -4.46
C VAL A 272 10.88 -8.31 -4.61
N PHE A 273 10.13 -8.80 -3.62
CA PHE A 273 8.67 -8.70 -3.62
C PHE A 273 8.14 -7.29 -3.28
N LEU A 274 8.93 -6.45 -2.61
CA LEU A 274 8.55 -5.08 -2.24
C LEU A 274 8.63 -4.09 -3.41
N TYR A 275 9.34 -4.42 -4.49
CA TYR A 275 9.33 -3.60 -5.71
C TYR A 275 7.93 -3.49 -6.32
N PHE A 276 7.13 -4.56 -6.25
CA PHE A 276 5.75 -4.53 -6.78
C PHE A 276 4.86 -3.48 -6.09
N PRO A 277 4.67 -3.48 -4.76
CA PRO A 277 3.91 -2.42 -4.08
C PRO A 277 4.57 -1.04 -4.20
N ALA A 278 5.91 -0.95 -4.29
CA ALA A 278 6.60 0.32 -4.51
C ALA A 278 6.25 0.97 -5.86
N LEU A 279 6.16 0.17 -6.93
CA LEU A 279 5.74 0.64 -8.26
C LEU A 279 4.27 1.11 -8.26
N LEU A 280 3.39 0.39 -7.54
CA LEU A 280 2.01 0.80 -7.37
C LEU A 280 1.88 2.14 -6.60
N TYR A 281 2.76 2.37 -5.62
CA TYR A 281 2.82 3.61 -4.87
C TYR A 281 3.33 4.78 -5.74
N LEU A 282 4.28 4.53 -6.64
CA LEU A 282 4.66 5.48 -7.68
C LEU A 282 3.50 5.81 -8.62
N GLY A 283 2.62 4.83 -8.89
CA GLY A 283 1.37 5.01 -9.61
C GLY A 283 0.29 5.81 -8.86
N GLY A 284 0.57 6.30 -7.65
CA GLY A 284 -0.31 7.19 -6.89
C GLY A 284 -1.30 6.48 -5.97
N LEU A 285 -1.16 5.17 -5.74
CA LEU A 285 -1.86 4.48 -4.66
C LEU A 285 -1.22 4.82 -3.30
N THR A 286 -2.02 4.82 -2.24
CA THR A 286 -1.54 5.06 -0.87
C THR A 286 -0.75 3.86 -0.35
N ILE A 287 0.02 4.05 0.72
CA ILE A 287 0.74 2.95 1.37
C ILE A 287 -0.23 1.86 1.86
N ALA A 288 -1.38 2.26 2.40
CA ALA A 288 -2.43 1.32 2.81
C ALA A 288 -2.99 0.49 1.65
N GLU A 289 -3.24 1.13 0.50
CA GLU A 289 -3.72 0.45 -0.71
C GLU A 289 -2.69 -0.57 -1.22
N VAL A 290 -1.43 -0.16 -1.38
CA VAL A 290 -0.41 -1.06 -1.94
C VAL A 290 -0.03 -2.19 -0.99
N TYR A 291 -0.03 -1.94 0.33
CA TYR A 291 0.19 -2.98 1.32
C TYR A 291 -0.95 -4.01 1.31
N SER A 292 -2.20 -3.55 1.25
CA SER A 292 -3.38 -4.43 1.16
C SER A 292 -3.38 -5.29 -0.09
N ILE A 293 -3.03 -4.70 -1.25
CA ILE A 293 -2.89 -5.41 -2.53
C ILE A 293 -1.76 -6.44 -2.46
N PHE A 294 -0.64 -6.08 -1.83
CA PHE A 294 0.51 -6.97 -1.69
C PHE A 294 0.19 -8.18 -0.81
N VAL A 295 -0.42 -7.96 0.36
CA VAL A 295 -0.90 -9.05 1.23
C VAL A 295 -1.88 -9.96 0.48
N PHE A 296 -2.85 -9.39 -0.23
CA PHE A 296 -3.80 -10.16 -1.01
C PHE A 296 -3.11 -11.02 -2.09
N GLY A 297 -2.17 -10.45 -2.84
CA GLY A 297 -1.39 -11.18 -3.84
C GLY A 297 -0.58 -12.33 -3.25
N MET A 298 0.00 -12.13 -2.07
CA MET A 298 0.77 -13.17 -1.38
C MET A 298 -0.10 -14.24 -0.72
N ASN A 299 -1.29 -13.90 -0.25
CA ASN A 299 -2.32 -14.87 0.18
C ASN A 299 -2.75 -15.77 -1.00
N LEU A 300 -3.00 -15.17 -2.17
CA LEU A 300 -3.28 -15.93 -3.40
C LEU A 300 -2.13 -16.85 -3.80
N LEU A 301 -0.89 -16.34 -3.77
CA LEU A 301 0.30 -17.12 -4.09
C LEU A 301 0.47 -18.28 -3.12
N THR A 302 0.28 -18.02 -1.82
CA THR A 302 0.38 -19.04 -0.77
C THR A 302 -0.63 -20.17 -0.97
N LEU A 303 -1.91 -19.83 -1.15
CA LEU A 303 -2.95 -20.83 -1.41
C LEU A 303 -2.69 -21.65 -2.67
N PHE A 304 -2.23 -21.00 -3.74
CA PHE A 304 -1.89 -21.68 -4.98
C PHE A 304 -0.74 -22.66 -4.79
N ILE A 305 0.38 -22.22 -4.20
CA ILE A 305 1.55 -23.06 -3.94
C ILE A 305 1.18 -24.21 -3.00
N ALA A 306 0.49 -23.92 -1.90
CA ALA A 306 0.06 -24.93 -0.94
C ALA A 306 -0.83 -26.00 -1.58
N TYR A 307 -1.85 -25.59 -2.34
CA TYR A 307 -2.73 -26.51 -3.04
C TYR A 307 -2.02 -27.35 -4.07
N TYR A 308 -1.17 -26.72 -4.89
CA TYR A 308 -0.38 -27.41 -5.89
C TYR A 308 0.47 -28.50 -5.26
N SER A 309 1.20 -28.16 -4.19
CA SER A 309 2.05 -29.09 -3.44
C SER A 309 1.26 -30.21 -2.79
N PHE A 310 0.22 -29.91 -2.02
CA PHE A 310 -0.54 -30.92 -1.30
C PHE A 310 -1.33 -31.83 -2.25
N ASN A 311 -1.78 -31.32 -3.41
CA ASN A 311 -2.45 -32.15 -4.41
C ASN A 311 -1.47 -33.09 -5.12
N ARG A 312 -0.22 -32.70 -5.32
CA ARG A 312 0.83 -33.58 -5.89
C ARG A 312 1.21 -34.69 -4.91
N ILE A 313 1.34 -34.36 -3.62
CA ILE A 313 1.70 -35.32 -2.57
C ILE A 313 0.53 -36.27 -2.28
N GLY A 314 -0.64 -35.73 -1.94
CA GLY A 314 -1.80 -36.53 -1.50
C GLY A 314 -2.64 -37.11 -2.63
N LYS A 315 -2.46 -36.63 -3.88
CA LYS A 315 -3.20 -37.08 -5.09
C LYS A 315 -4.73 -36.96 -4.97
N ASN A 316 -5.22 -36.18 -4.00
CA ASN A 316 -6.65 -35.91 -3.78
C ASN A 316 -6.91 -34.39 -3.74
N ARG A 317 -7.69 -33.91 -4.72
CA ARG A 317 -7.98 -32.47 -4.90
C ARG A 317 -8.76 -31.85 -3.74
N ARG A 318 -9.66 -32.60 -3.09
CA ARG A 318 -10.49 -32.04 -2.01
C ARG A 318 -9.67 -31.92 -0.72
N GLU A 319 -8.94 -32.97 -0.38
CA GLU A 319 -8.03 -32.98 0.77
C GLU A 319 -6.94 -31.91 0.63
N ALA A 320 -6.35 -31.79 -0.55
CA ALA A 320 -5.37 -30.74 -0.83
C ALA A 320 -5.93 -29.33 -0.70
N ALA A 321 -7.18 -29.09 -1.11
CA ALA A 321 -7.82 -27.79 -0.96
C ALA A 321 -8.06 -27.45 0.52
N VAL A 322 -8.50 -28.43 1.32
CA VAL A 322 -8.66 -28.27 2.77
C VAL A 322 -7.32 -28.04 3.45
N ALA A 323 -6.29 -28.81 3.11
CA ALA A 323 -4.94 -28.65 3.65
C ALA A 323 -4.34 -27.28 3.31
N ALA A 324 -4.53 -26.80 2.08
CA ALA A 324 -4.09 -25.47 1.65
C ALA A 324 -4.81 -24.35 2.42
N ALA A 325 -6.12 -24.49 2.62
CA ALA A 325 -6.89 -23.54 3.43
C ALA A 325 -6.42 -23.52 4.88
N ILE A 326 -6.24 -24.69 5.51
CA ILE A 326 -5.72 -24.79 6.88
C ILE A 326 -4.33 -24.14 6.99
N PHE A 327 -3.47 -24.34 5.99
CA PHE A 327 -2.15 -23.71 5.94
C PHE A 327 -2.26 -22.17 5.84
N GLU A 328 -3.09 -21.68 4.94
CA GLU A 328 -3.33 -20.25 4.70
C GLU A 328 -3.83 -19.52 5.95
N VAL A 329 -4.79 -20.12 6.67
CA VAL A 329 -5.39 -19.55 7.90
C VAL A 329 -4.75 -20.09 9.18
N SER A 330 -3.58 -20.73 9.08
CA SER A 330 -2.89 -21.26 10.27
C SER A 330 -2.53 -20.12 11.23
N LEU A 331 -2.66 -20.38 12.54
CA LEU A 331 -2.45 -19.35 13.56
C LEU A 331 -1.05 -18.71 13.45
N TYR A 332 -0.02 -19.52 13.19
CA TYR A 332 1.34 -19.04 12.97
C TYR A 332 1.43 -18.03 11.81
N ARG A 333 0.76 -18.31 10.68
CA ARG A 333 0.74 -17.41 9.53
C ARG A 333 -0.05 -16.13 9.81
N LEU A 334 -1.19 -16.22 10.47
CA LEU A 334 -1.98 -15.04 10.84
C LEU A 334 -1.27 -14.15 11.86
N VAL A 335 -0.56 -14.73 12.83
CA VAL A 335 0.25 -13.99 13.81
C VAL A 335 1.43 -13.29 13.14
N THR A 336 2.13 -13.96 12.23
CA THR A 336 3.25 -13.34 11.49
C THR A 336 2.77 -12.23 10.55
N LEU A 337 1.61 -12.40 9.92
CA LEU A 337 0.99 -11.42 9.03
C LEU A 337 0.46 -10.18 9.76
N TYR A 338 -0.27 -10.35 10.87
CA TYR A 338 -1.04 -9.26 11.49
C TYR A 338 -0.55 -8.81 12.86
N THR A 339 -0.11 -9.72 13.72
CA THR A 339 0.39 -9.33 15.06
C THR A 339 1.83 -8.85 14.99
N ARG A 340 2.67 -9.55 14.22
CA ARG A 340 4.05 -9.15 14.02
C ARG A 340 4.20 -8.20 12.84
N GLY A 341 3.46 -8.39 11.74
CA GLY A 341 3.66 -7.61 10.53
C GLY A 341 5.01 -7.88 9.86
N ALA A 342 5.60 -9.06 10.09
CA ALA A 342 6.95 -9.40 9.66
C ALA A 342 6.96 -9.82 8.17
N VAL A 343 7.03 -8.83 7.27
CA VAL A 343 6.82 -9.02 5.82
C VAL A 343 7.74 -10.04 5.18
N GLY A 344 9.00 -10.09 5.59
CA GLY A 344 9.92 -11.09 5.07
C GLY A 344 9.53 -12.51 5.46
N GLU A 345 9.06 -12.71 6.69
CA GLU A 345 8.70 -14.01 7.26
C GLU A 345 7.43 -14.57 6.65
N TRP A 346 6.33 -13.81 6.69
CA TRP A 346 5.09 -14.32 6.13
C TRP A 346 5.17 -14.48 4.60
N SER A 347 6.02 -13.70 3.91
CA SER A 347 6.29 -13.90 2.48
C SER A 347 7.11 -15.17 2.21
N ALA A 348 8.12 -15.46 3.04
CA ALA A 348 8.91 -16.69 2.94
C ALA A 348 8.06 -17.94 3.19
N VAL A 349 7.15 -17.90 4.16
CA VAL A 349 6.24 -19.01 4.50
C VAL A 349 5.39 -19.44 3.31
N ALA A 350 5.08 -18.54 2.37
CA ALA A 350 4.34 -18.87 1.13
C ALA A 350 5.01 -19.98 0.30
N PHE A 351 6.35 -20.10 0.40
CA PHE A 351 7.15 -21.04 -0.38
C PHE A 351 7.43 -22.37 0.34
N TYR A 352 7.12 -22.49 1.62
CA TYR A 352 7.38 -23.71 2.40
C TYR A 352 6.71 -24.96 1.82
N PRO A 353 5.44 -24.92 1.35
CA PRO A 353 4.84 -26.10 0.73
C PRO A 353 5.55 -26.53 -0.54
N LEU A 354 6.18 -25.62 -1.28
CA LEU A 354 6.93 -25.94 -2.50
C LEU A 354 8.25 -26.64 -2.18
N ILE A 355 8.93 -26.21 -1.11
CA ILE A 355 10.12 -26.89 -0.58
C ILE A 355 9.75 -28.32 -0.16
N LEU A 356 8.66 -28.48 0.59
CA LEU A 356 8.18 -29.80 1.01
C LEU A 356 7.88 -30.70 -0.19
N LEU A 357 7.21 -30.17 -1.22
CA LEU A 357 6.96 -30.90 -2.46
C LEU A 357 8.26 -31.31 -3.14
N GLY A 358 9.22 -30.39 -3.25
CA GLY A 358 10.51 -30.66 -3.89
C GLY A 358 11.26 -31.79 -3.22
N VAL A 359 11.33 -31.77 -1.88
CA VAL A 359 11.91 -32.86 -1.08
C VAL A 359 11.13 -34.16 -1.31
N TYR A 360 9.81 -34.14 -1.20
CA TYR A 360 8.98 -35.33 -1.41
C TYR A 360 9.28 -35.99 -2.77
N GLU A 361 9.17 -35.24 -3.87
CA GLU A 361 9.38 -35.79 -5.22
C GLU A 361 10.80 -36.32 -5.46
N ILE A 362 11.82 -35.74 -4.81
CA ILE A 362 13.21 -36.23 -4.91
C ILE A 362 13.37 -37.61 -4.26
N TYR A 363 12.70 -37.84 -3.14
CA TYR A 363 12.88 -39.03 -2.32
C TYR A 363 11.89 -40.16 -2.62
N THR A 364 10.68 -39.84 -3.10
CA THR A 364 9.61 -40.85 -3.24
C THR A 364 9.20 -41.13 -4.69
N GLU A 365 9.51 -40.25 -5.64
CA GLU A 365 9.02 -40.34 -7.03
C GLU A 365 10.20 -40.32 -8.02
N GLU A 366 10.78 -41.50 -8.33
CA GLU A 366 11.97 -41.62 -9.19
C GLU A 366 11.84 -40.89 -10.53
N GLU A 367 10.66 -40.94 -11.17
CA GLU A 367 10.38 -40.26 -12.44
C GLU A 367 10.27 -38.73 -12.30
N GLN A 368 9.88 -38.23 -11.12
CA GLN A 368 9.67 -36.80 -10.88
C GLN A 368 10.89 -36.12 -10.26
N LYS A 369 11.95 -36.86 -9.95
CA LYS A 369 13.17 -36.35 -9.29
C LYS A 369 13.70 -35.05 -9.89
N LYS A 370 13.74 -34.94 -11.24
CA LYS A 370 14.17 -33.71 -11.93
C LYS A 370 13.28 -32.50 -11.65
N LYS A 371 11.95 -32.70 -11.55
CA LYS A 371 11.01 -31.64 -11.18
C LYS A 371 11.08 -31.31 -9.69
N GLY A 372 11.29 -32.32 -8.85
CA GLY A 372 11.52 -32.14 -7.42
C GLY A 372 12.69 -31.18 -7.13
N TRP A 373 13.83 -31.34 -7.82
CA TRP A 373 14.95 -30.39 -7.73
C TRP A 373 14.57 -28.96 -8.11
N LEU A 374 13.77 -28.80 -9.16
CA LEU A 374 13.29 -27.48 -9.60
C LEU A 374 12.37 -26.85 -8.55
N PHE A 375 11.41 -27.60 -7.99
CA PHE A 375 10.53 -27.09 -6.94
C PHE A 375 11.29 -26.72 -5.68
N LEU A 376 12.26 -27.54 -5.28
CA LEU A 376 13.13 -27.24 -4.14
C LEU A 376 13.93 -25.96 -4.39
N ALA A 377 14.55 -25.81 -5.56
CA ALA A 377 15.33 -24.63 -5.91
C ALA A 377 14.46 -23.35 -5.93
N ILE A 378 13.27 -23.40 -6.54
CA ILE A 378 12.34 -22.27 -6.58
C ILE A 378 11.85 -21.94 -5.16
N GLY A 379 11.48 -22.94 -4.36
CA GLY A 379 11.01 -22.76 -2.99
C GLY A 379 12.08 -22.09 -2.11
N MET A 380 13.31 -22.60 -2.14
CA MET A 380 14.44 -22.03 -1.39
C MET A 380 14.78 -20.61 -1.88
N SER A 381 14.76 -20.37 -3.19
CA SER A 381 15.01 -19.03 -3.75
C SER A 381 13.93 -18.03 -3.33
N GLY A 382 12.67 -18.46 -3.26
CA GLY A 382 11.56 -17.63 -2.78
C GLY A 382 11.69 -17.24 -1.31
N VAL A 383 12.14 -18.18 -0.47
CA VAL A 383 12.46 -17.91 0.95
C VAL A 383 13.59 -16.89 1.07
N MET A 384 14.68 -17.08 0.33
CA MET A 384 15.81 -16.15 0.33
C MET A 384 15.36 -14.76 -0.13
N ALA A 385 14.76 -14.66 -1.32
CA ALA A 385 14.29 -13.38 -1.88
C ALA A 385 13.30 -12.62 -0.98
N SER A 386 12.62 -13.31 -0.05
CA SER A 386 11.69 -12.72 0.92
C SER A 386 12.37 -12.26 2.22
N HIS A 387 13.32 -13.04 2.75
CA HIS A 387 13.79 -12.90 4.13
C HIS A 387 15.32 -12.81 4.31
N VAL A 388 16.11 -13.34 3.37
CA VAL A 388 17.57 -13.51 3.47
C VAL A 388 18.26 -12.76 2.35
#